data_AF-A0A924FR67-F1
#
_entry.id   AF-A0A924FR67-F1
#
_cell.length_a   1.000
_cell.length_b   1.000
_cell.length_c   1.000
_cell.angle_alpha   90.00
_cell.angle_beta   90.00
_cell.angle_gamma   90.00
#
_symmetry.space_group_name_H-M   'P 1'
#
loop_
_entity.id
_entity.type
_entity.pdbx_description
1 polymer ?
#
loop_
_entity_poly.entity_id
_entity_poly.type
_entity_poly.pdbx_seq_one_letter_code
_entity_poly.pdbx_strand_id
1 'polypeptide(L)'
;MKKPSRRDAHLASAIAGTAAPTPLKLDTAPMSDIIEALADGRITATTLIQAYLARIEANDRDGPMLNSVRALNPDALAIAGGLDGIRPTAERPLAGVPILVKDNIATGDRQPTTAGSLALRGARAK
;
A
#
# COMPACT_ATOMS: atom_id res chain seq x y z
N MET A 1 -45.42 30.12 6.76
CA MET A 1 -44.20 29.76 7.53
C MET A 1 -43.35 28.81 6.67
N LYS A 2 -42.21 29.29 6.17
CA LYS A 2 -41.35 28.58 5.21
C LYS A 2 -40.32 27.74 6.00
N LYS A 3 -40.32 26.41 5.87
CA LYS A 3 -39.33 25.53 6.53
C LYS A 3 -37.93 25.86 6.00
N PRO A 4 -36.91 26.01 6.85
CA PRO A 4 -35.55 26.25 6.40
C PRO A 4 -35.02 25.00 5.68
N SER A 5 -34.43 25.23 4.51
CA SER A 5 -33.79 24.24 3.64
C SER A 5 -32.43 23.86 4.22
N ARG A 6 -32.01 22.60 4.07
CA ARG A 6 -30.70 22.03 4.50
C ARG A 6 -29.47 22.67 3.81
N ARG A 7 -29.60 23.80 3.13
CA ARG A 7 -28.53 24.44 2.35
C ARG A 7 -27.70 25.48 3.11
N ASP A 8 -28.08 25.85 4.34
CA ASP A 8 -27.46 27.02 5.02
C ASP A 8 -26.71 26.69 6.32
N ALA A 9 -26.39 25.42 6.59
CA ALA A 9 -25.71 25.04 7.84
C ALA A 9 -24.25 24.64 7.59
N HIS A 10 -23.36 25.55 8.00
CA HIS A 10 -21.94 25.35 8.33
C HIS A 10 -20.90 25.52 7.21
N LEU A 11 -20.77 26.76 6.73
CA LEU A 11 -19.46 27.38 6.55
C LEU A 11 -18.94 27.77 7.94
N ALA A 12 -18.03 26.97 8.51
CA ALA A 12 -17.15 27.41 9.59
C ALA A 12 -15.79 26.72 9.43
N SER A 13 -14.81 27.56 9.11
CA SER A 13 -13.39 27.31 8.92
C SER A 13 -12.77 26.47 10.04
N ALA A 14 -12.03 25.43 9.66
CA ALA A 14 -10.96 24.87 10.46
C ALA A 14 -9.65 25.05 9.67
N ILE A 15 -8.89 26.07 10.05
CA ILE A 15 -7.46 26.13 9.76
C ILE A 15 -6.80 24.98 10.53
N ALA A 16 -6.65 23.82 9.87
CA ALA A 16 -5.85 22.74 10.38
C ALA A 16 -4.40 23.23 10.44
N GLY A 17 -3.91 23.45 11.66
CA GLY A 17 -2.52 23.78 11.92
C GLY A 17 -1.60 22.73 11.27
N THR A 18 -0.46 23.20 10.77
CA THR A 18 0.58 22.38 10.15
C THR A 18 1.20 21.47 11.21
N ALA A 19 0.54 20.37 11.54
CA ALA A 19 1.11 19.31 12.33
C ALA A 19 2.28 18.72 11.53
N ALA A 20 3.47 18.70 12.14
CA ALA A 20 4.62 18.00 11.58
C ALA A 20 4.20 16.57 11.20
N PRO A 21 4.67 16.02 10.06
CA PRO A 21 4.21 14.73 9.58
C PRO A 21 4.48 13.68 10.66
N THR A 22 3.42 13.15 11.26
CA THR A 22 3.51 12.02 12.17
C THR A 22 4.16 10.87 11.40
N PRO A 23 5.23 10.24 11.91
CA PRO A 23 5.82 9.09 11.24
C PRO A 23 4.74 8.03 11.04
N LEU A 24 4.56 7.59 9.79
CA LEU A 24 3.53 6.63 9.42
C LEU A 24 3.81 5.30 10.15
N LYS A 25 2.98 4.98 11.14
CA LYS A 25 3.04 3.70 11.87
C LYS A 25 2.45 2.60 11.02
N LEU A 26 3.27 1.95 10.19
CA LEU A 26 2.84 0.97 9.19
C LEU A 26 2.03 -0.21 9.73
N ASP A 27 2.15 -0.51 11.03
CA ASP A 27 1.41 -1.56 11.73
C ASP A 27 -0.06 -1.23 11.99
N THR A 28 -0.40 0.06 12.10
CA THR A 28 -1.74 0.52 12.48
C THR A 28 -2.31 1.62 11.58
N ALA A 29 -1.51 2.16 10.65
CA ALA A 29 -1.96 3.18 9.71
C ALA A 29 -3.08 2.64 8.80
N PRO A 30 -4.24 3.31 8.74
CA PRO A 30 -5.26 2.97 7.77
C PRO A 30 -4.76 3.27 6.35
N MET A 31 -5.31 2.57 5.36
CA MET A 31 -4.91 2.74 3.96
C MET A 31 -5.11 4.18 3.46
N SER A 32 -6.11 4.92 3.98
CA SER A 32 -6.34 6.33 3.68
C SER A 32 -5.10 7.20 3.97
N ASP A 33 -4.44 6.97 5.11
CA ASP A 33 -3.31 7.77 5.55
C ASP A 33 -2.07 7.47 4.71
N ILE A 34 -1.94 6.22 4.23
CA ILE A 34 -0.89 5.82 3.28
C ILE A 34 -1.09 6.53 1.94
N ILE A 35 -2.32 6.50 1.42
CA ILE A 35 -2.67 7.17 0.15
C ILE A 35 -2.44 8.68 0.26
N GLU A 36 -2.86 9.30 1.36
CA GLU A 36 -2.62 10.73 1.60
C GLU A 36 -1.12 11.03 1.70
N ALA A 37 -0.35 10.20 2.40
CA ALA A 37 1.10 10.38 2.52
C ALA A 37 1.83 10.28 1.17
N LEU A 38 1.39 9.37 0.29
CA LEU A 38 1.87 9.26 -1.08
C LEU A 38 1.44 10.46 -1.93
N ALA A 39 0.19 10.91 -1.79
CA ALA A 39 -0.35 12.05 -2.53
C ALA A 39 0.33 13.38 -2.17
N ASP A 40 0.68 13.56 -0.90
CA ASP A 40 1.40 14.74 -0.39
C ASP A 40 2.91 14.68 -0.66
N GLY A 41 3.44 13.50 -1.01
CA GLY A 41 4.89 13.27 -1.14
C GLY A 41 5.62 13.18 0.21
N ARG A 42 4.90 12.99 1.32
CA ARG A 42 5.50 12.72 2.65
C ARG A 42 6.27 11.40 2.67
N ILE A 43 5.84 10.45 1.85
CA ILE A 43 6.54 9.20 1.57
C ILE A 43 6.59 8.97 0.06
N THR A 44 7.53 8.15 -0.38
CA THR A 44 7.62 7.64 -1.75
C THR A 44 7.22 6.17 -1.79
N ALA A 45 6.83 5.66 -2.96
CA ALA A 45 6.51 4.25 -3.12
C ALA A 45 7.72 3.38 -2.77
N THR A 46 8.93 3.82 -3.14
CA THR A 46 10.19 3.15 -2.78
C THR A 46 10.40 3.08 -1.27
N THR A 47 10.25 4.19 -0.54
CA THR A 47 10.42 4.17 0.92
C THR A 47 9.37 3.30 1.61
N LEU A 48 8.14 3.26 1.07
CA LEU A 48 7.05 2.46 1.61
C LEU A 48 7.31 0.96 1.40
N ILE A 49 7.70 0.53 0.20
CA ILE A 49 8.00 -0.89 -0.05
C ILE A 49 9.22 -1.35 0.74
N GLN A 50 10.26 -0.52 0.87
CA GLN A 50 11.44 -0.85 1.68
C GLN A 50 11.06 -1.12 3.14
N ALA A 51 10.18 -0.29 3.71
CA ALA A 51 9.74 -0.45 5.08
C ALA A 51 8.87 -1.72 5.27
N TYR A 52 8.02 -2.07 4.31
CA TYR A 52 7.29 -3.34 4.35
C TYR A 52 8.18 -4.56 4.15
N LEU A 53 9.16 -4.51 3.24
CA LEU A 53 10.15 -5.58 3.07
C LEU A 53 10.95 -5.81 4.37
N ALA A 54 11.36 -4.74 5.05
CA ALA A 54 12.02 -4.83 6.34
C ALA A 54 11.12 -5.48 7.41
N ARG A 55 9.82 -5.18 7.44
CA ARG A 55 8.87 -5.86 8.34
C ARG A 55 8.70 -7.34 8.00
N ILE A 56 8.61 -7.68 6.71
CA ILE A 56 8.52 -9.07 6.26
C ILE A 56 9.76 -9.82 6.71
N GLU A 57 10.95 -9.25 6.56
CA GLU A 57 12.18 -9.89 7.03
C GLU A 57 12.13 -10.12 8.56
N ALA A 58 11.87 -9.07 9.33
CA ALA A 58 11.93 -9.14 10.79
C ALA A 58 10.83 -9.98 11.46
N ASN A 59 9.70 -10.22 10.78
CA ASN A 59 8.54 -10.93 11.36
C ASN A 59 8.17 -12.22 10.64
N ASP A 60 8.34 -12.28 9.32
CA ASP A 60 7.93 -13.42 8.51
C ASP A 60 9.04 -14.45 8.35
N ARG A 61 10.28 -13.97 8.22
CA ARG A 61 11.48 -14.78 7.96
C ARG A 61 12.32 -14.99 9.20
N ASP A 62 12.51 -13.93 9.96
CA ASP A 62 13.19 -13.92 11.24
C ASP A 62 12.19 -13.67 12.38
N GLY A 63 12.70 -13.58 13.61
CA GLY A 63 11.93 -13.26 14.81
C GLY A 63 10.81 -14.28 15.06
N PRO A 64 9.53 -13.88 15.05
CA PRO A 64 8.41 -14.79 15.26
C PRO A 64 8.18 -15.79 14.11
N MET A 65 8.84 -15.65 12.96
CA MET A 65 8.79 -16.59 11.83
C MET A 65 7.36 -16.93 11.38
N LEU A 66 6.53 -15.92 11.14
CA LEU A 66 5.11 -16.09 10.81
C LEU A 66 4.86 -16.90 9.54
N ASN A 67 5.82 -16.94 8.60
CA ASN A 67 5.76 -17.71 7.35
C ASN A 67 4.45 -17.50 6.55
N SER A 68 3.99 -16.26 6.53
CA SER A 68 2.75 -15.79 5.90
C SER A 68 2.95 -15.33 4.45
N VAL A 69 4.14 -14.86 4.09
CA VAL A 69 4.47 -14.46 2.72
C VAL A 69 5.07 -15.66 1.98
N ARG A 70 4.57 -15.99 0.79
CA ARG A 70 5.05 -17.17 0.03
C ARG A 70 6.20 -16.85 -0.92
N ALA A 71 6.09 -15.75 -1.64
CA ALA A 71 7.10 -15.28 -2.58
C ALA A 71 7.01 -13.75 -2.65
N LEU A 72 8.17 -13.10 -2.74
CA LEU A 72 8.26 -11.66 -3.02
C LEU A 72 8.44 -11.45 -4.52
N ASN A 73 7.90 -10.36 -5.05
CA ASN A 73 8.18 -9.95 -6.42
C ASN A 73 9.63 -9.43 -6.49
N PRO A 74 10.51 -10.03 -7.31
CA PRO A 74 11.90 -9.58 -7.42
C PRO A 74 12.03 -8.16 -8.01
N ASP A 75 11.01 -7.70 -8.74
CA ASP A 75 10.99 -6.40 -9.39
C ASP A 75 10.29 -5.33 -8.51
N ALA A 76 9.85 -5.66 -7.28
CA ALA A 76 9.05 -4.78 -6.42
C ALA A 76 9.68 -3.39 -6.19
N LEU A 77 10.99 -3.34 -5.94
CA LEU A 77 11.72 -2.09 -5.75
C LEU A 77 11.83 -1.27 -7.04
N ALA A 78 12.05 -1.94 -8.18
CA ALA A 78 12.13 -1.27 -9.48
C ALA A 78 10.77 -0.70 -9.89
N ILE A 79 9.69 -1.45 -9.67
CA ILE A 79 8.31 -1.00 -9.89
C ILE A 79 8.01 0.21 -9.00
N ALA A 80 8.37 0.15 -7.71
CA ALA A 80 8.17 1.27 -6.79
C ALA A 80 8.94 2.52 -7.22
N GLY A 81 10.20 2.37 -7.63
CA GLY A 81 10.99 3.49 -8.17
C GLY A 81 10.36 4.15 -9.40
N GLY A 82 9.73 3.37 -10.27
CA GLY A 82 8.96 3.89 -11.42
C GLY A 82 7.64 4.59 -11.05
N LEU A 83 7.17 4.42 -9.81
CA LEU A 83 5.97 5.07 -9.27
C LEU A 83 6.31 6.26 -8.36
N ASP A 84 7.58 6.49 -8.02
CA ASP A 84 7.98 7.65 -7.23
C ASP A 84 7.66 8.94 -7.99
N GLY A 85 7.00 9.87 -7.29
CA GLY A 85 6.48 11.10 -7.90
C GLY A 85 5.13 10.95 -8.60
N ILE A 86 4.63 9.73 -8.82
CA ILE A 86 3.27 9.50 -9.31
C ILE A 86 2.30 9.51 -8.13
N ARG A 87 1.44 10.53 -8.08
CA ARG A 87 0.45 10.68 -7.02
C ARG A 87 -0.78 9.80 -7.28
N PRO A 88 -1.43 9.28 -6.23
CA PRO A 88 -2.78 8.73 -6.33
C PRO A 88 -3.76 9.74 -6.92
N THR A 89 -4.64 9.26 -7.79
CA THR A 89 -5.70 10.03 -8.48
C THR A 89 -7.00 9.24 -8.48
N ALA A 90 -8.12 9.81 -8.95
CA ALA A 90 -9.38 9.06 -9.05
C ALA A 90 -9.26 7.86 -10.00
N GLU A 91 -8.47 7.99 -11.07
CA GLU A 91 -8.22 6.94 -12.07
C GLU A 91 -7.17 5.93 -11.60
N ARG A 92 -6.27 6.33 -10.69
CA ARG A 92 -5.22 5.49 -10.11
C ARG A 92 -5.19 5.65 -8.59
N PRO A 93 -6.24 5.23 -7.86
CA PRO A 93 -6.39 5.53 -6.43
C PRO A 93 -5.36 4.82 -5.54
N LEU A 94 -4.71 3.77 -6.08
CA LEU A 94 -3.71 2.97 -5.38
C LEU A 94 -2.29 3.14 -5.95
N ALA A 95 -2.04 4.21 -6.72
CA ALA A 95 -0.70 4.46 -7.25
C ALA A 95 0.33 4.50 -6.11
N GLY A 96 1.34 3.64 -6.19
CA GLY A 96 2.42 3.55 -5.19
C GLY A 96 2.08 2.74 -3.92
N VAL A 97 0.85 2.24 -3.76
CA VAL A 97 0.46 1.41 -2.61
C VAL A 97 0.85 -0.06 -2.87
N PRO A 98 1.75 -0.66 -2.07
CA PRO A 98 2.11 -2.06 -2.23
C PRO A 98 0.98 -2.98 -1.73
N ILE A 99 0.79 -4.10 -2.43
CA ILE A 99 -0.21 -5.11 -2.07
C ILE A 99 0.40 -6.51 -2.07
N LEU A 100 -0.21 -7.41 -1.33
CA LEU A 100 0.01 -8.85 -1.46
C LEU A 100 -1.27 -9.49 -2.02
N VAL A 101 -1.08 -10.52 -2.84
CA VAL A 101 -2.15 -11.37 -3.33
C VAL A 101 -1.95 -12.78 -2.82
N LYS A 102 -3.05 -13.53 -2.69
CA LYS A 102 -2.99 -14.93 -2.27
C LYS A 102 -2.32 -15.76 -3.37
N ASP A 103 -1.52 -16.77 -2.99
CA ASP A 103 -0.72 -17.62 -3.90
C ASP A 103 -1.55 -18.49 -4.89
N ASN A 104 -2.87 -18.37 -4.87
CA ASN A 104 -3.77 -18.95 -5.88
C ASN A 104 -4.30 -17.91 -6.89
N ILE A 105 -3.82 -16.67 -6.84
CA ILE A 105 -4.10 -15.60 -7.80
C ILE A 105 -2.87 -15.45 -8.70
N ALA A 106 -3.07 -15.61 -10.00
CA ALA A 106 -1.99 -15.49 -10.97
C ALA A 106 -1.67 -14.02 -11.27
N THR A 107 -0.39 -13.69 -11.30
CA THR A 107 0.14 -12.39 -11.74
C THR A 107 0.90 -12.57 -13.04
N GLY A 108 0.82 -11.58 -13.95
CA GLY A 108 1.56 -11.58 -15.23
C GLY A 108 3.04 -11.24 -15.08
N ASP A 109 3.61 -11.39 -13.88
CA ASP A 109 4.97 -10.99 -13.54
C ASP A 109 5.85 -12.21 -13.26
N ARG A 110 6.99 -11.98 -12.60
CA ARG A 110 7.98 -13.01 -12.28
C ARG A 110 7.67 -13.78 -11.00
N GLN A 111 6.48 -13.69 -10.43
CA GLN A 111 6.08 -14.51 -9.29
C GLN A 111 5.48 -15.86 -9.74
N PRO A 112 5.73 -16.95 -8.99
CA PRO A 112 5.03 -18.21 -9.21
C PRO A 112 3.60 -18.15 -8.63
N THR A 113 2.71 -19.02 -9.11
CA THR A 113 1.35 -19.20 -8.57
C THR A 113 1.17 -20.65 -8.20
N THR A 114 1.43 -21.00 -6.93
CA THR A 114 1.56 -22.41 -6.53
C THR A 114 0.32 -22.97 -5.84
N ALA A 115 -0.62 -22.11 -5.43
CA ALA A 115 -1.73 -22.46 -4.54
C ALA A 115 -1.29 -23.26 -3.30
N GLY A 116 -0.04 -23.03 -2.83
CA GLY A 116 0.60 -23.77 -1.75
C GLY A 116 1.09 -25.19 -2.11
N SER A 117 0.94 -25.65 -3.36
CA SER A 117 1.26 -27.02 -3.78
C SER A 117 2.63 -27.13 -4.45
N LEU A 118 3.41 -28.15 -4.08
CA LEU A 118 4.68 -28.46 -4.73
C LEU A 118 4.51 -28.89 -6.20
N ALA A 119 3.36 -29.47 -6.55
CA ALA A 119 3.04 -29.83 -7.93
C ALA A 119 3.03 -28.60 -8.87
N LEU A 120 2.82 -27.40 -8.30
CA LEU A 120 2.72 -26.15 -9.04
C LEU A 120 3.91 -25.20 -8.78
N ARG A 121 5.03 -25.69 -8.20
CA ARG A 121 6.18 -24.85 -7.80
C ARG A 121 6.71 -23.94 -8.93
N GLY A 122 6.61 -24.37 -10.18
CA GLY A 122 7.06 -23.62 -11.36
C GLY A 122 5.93 -22.97 -12.18
N ALA A 123 4.66 -23.07 -11.74
CA ALA A 123 3.53 -22.55 -12.48
C ALA A 123 3.54 -21.01 -12.49
N ARG A 124 3.29 -20.43 -13.67
CA ARG A 124 3.28 -18.98 -13.93
C ARG A 124 2.16 -18.64 -14.89
N ALA A 125 1.65 -17.40 -14.82
CA ALA A 125 0.76 -16.88 -15.85
C ALA A 125 1.48 -16.84 -17.21
N LYS A 126 0.72 -17.01 -18.28
CA LYS A 126 1.20 -16.83 -19.67
C LYS A 126 0.89 -15.43 -20.15
#